data_AF-A0A1I7YFV8-F1
#
_entry.id   AF-A0A1I7YFV8-F1
#
_cell.length_a   1.000
_cell.length_b   1.000
_cell.length_c   1.000
_cell.angle_alpha   90.00
_cell.angle_beta   90.00
_cell.angle_gamma   90.00
#
_symmetry.space_group_name_H-M   'P 1'
#
loop_
_entity.id
_entity.type
_entity.pdbx_description
1 polymer ?
#
loop_
_entity_poly.entity_id
_entity_poly.type
_entity_poly.pdbx_seq_one_letter_code
_entity_poly.pdbx_strand_id
1 'polypeptide(L)'
;MQVECTKGSLPWRNLKDMDEIGRMKRNCRSDIPLKQLFGGCPREYIDIMRVIDGGRFFDEPNYQRIYTLLRQALKTMQAQEFPYDWERWEEERKKKEEEDKKKEEEDKKKKEVKTGFEDDDKEKKKEKEMKTGFEDDDKGKNKKEKEMKTGFEEDDSKEKKDKKAKK
;
A
#
# COMPACT_ATOMS: atom_id res chain seq x y z
N MET A 1 9.68 -31.55 6.97
CA MET A 1 10.05 -30.12 6.91
C MET A 1 9.88 -29.57 5.50
N GLN A 2 10.64 -30.01 4.50
CA GLN A 2 10.60 -29.41 3.14
C GLN A 2 9.19 -29.28 2.54
N VAL A 3 8.36 -30.33 2.63
CA VAL A 3 6.97 -30.30 2.17
C VAL A 3 6.14 -29.23 2.88
N GLU A 4 6.37 -29.03 4.18
CA GLU A 4 5.67 -28.00 4.96
C GLU A 4 6.12 -26.59 4.59
N CYS A 5 7.40 -26.38 4.26
CA CYS A 5 7.87 -25.09 3.75
C CYS A 5 7.22 -24.73 2.40
N THR A 6 7.07 -25.71 1.50
CA THR A 6 6.47 -25.48 0.18
C THR A 6 4.94 -25.37 0.23
N LYS A 7 4.26 -26.20 1.03
CA LYS A 7 2.79 -26.30 1.07
C LYS A 7 2.14 -25.54 2.23
N GLY A 8 2.92 -25.12 3.23
CA GLY A 8 2.48 -24.44 4.45
C GLY A 8 1.94 -25.36 5.55
N SER A 9 1.67 -26.64 5.28
CA SER A 9 1.18 -27.59 6.30
C SER A 9 1.42 -29.05 5.93
N LEU A 10 1.39 -29.92 6.94
CA LEU A 10 1.37 -31.37 6.79
C LEU A 10 -0.03 -31.94 7.07
N PRO A 11 -0.41 -33.09 6.47
CA PRO A 11 -1.73 -33.69 6.67
C PRO A 11 -2.10 -33.99 8.14
N TRP A 12 -1.10 -34.25 8.98
CA TRP A 12 -1.27 -34.54 10.41
C TRP A 12 -1.01 -33.34 11.33
N ARG A 13 -0.94 -32.10 10.80
CA ARG A 13 -0.60 -30.90 11.59
C ARG A 13 -1.52 -30.66 12.80
N ASN A 14 -2.80 -31.00 12.68
CA ASN A 14 -3.82 -30.75 13.71
C ASN A 14 -4.16 -31.99 14.55
N LEU A 15 -3.48 -33.12 14.34
CA LEU A 15 -3.73 -34.34 15.10
C LEU A 15 -2.93 -34.33 16.41
N LYS A 16 -3.56 -34.85 17.46
CA LYS A 16 -2.93 -35.01 18.79
C LYS A 16 -2.66 -36.47 19.15
N ASP A 17 -3.42 -37.41 18.59
CA ASP A 17 -3.22 -38.84 18.80
C ASP A 17 -1.96 -39.33 18.07
N MET A 18 -0.99 -39.85 18.82
CA MET A 18 0.28 -40.34 18.28
C MET A 18 0.10 -41.58 17.42
N ASP A 19 -0.85 -42.45 17.74
CA ASP A 19 -1.09 -43.67 16.96
C ASP A 19 -1.68 -43.34 15.60
N GLU A 20 -2.63 -42.40 15.55
CA GLU A 20 -3.18 -41.89 14.29
C GLU A 20 -2.11 -41.21 13.43
N ILE A 21 -1.28 -40.35 14.02
CA ILE A 21 -0.15 -39.72 13.32
C ILE A 21 0.79 -40.78 12.75
N GLY A 22 1.09 -41.83 13.52
CA GLY A 22 1.92 -42.96 13.08
C GLY A 22 1.31 -43.70 11.88
N ARG A 23 0.01 -44.00 11.93
CA ARG A 23 -0.72 -44.62 10.81
C ARG A 23 -0.70 -43.74 9.56
N MET A 24 -0.95 -42.44 9.69
CA MET A 24 -0.91 -41.51 8.56
C MET A 24 0.48 -41.40 7.94
N LYS A 25 1.54 -41.31 8.77
CA LYS A 25 2.93 -41.27 8.29
C LYS A 25 3.36 -42.57 7.58
N ARG A 26 2.80 -43.71 7.96
CA ARG A 26 3.03 -44.97 7.24
C ARG A 26 2.29 -44.98 5.91
N ASN A 27 1.02 -44.58 5.92
CA ASN A 27 0.13 -44.65 4.76
C ASN A 27 0.41 -43.55 3.71
N CYS A 28 1.21 -42.53 4.03
CA CYS A 28 1.52 -41.44 3.09
C CYS A 28 2.24 -41.89 1.81
N ARG A 29 2.74 -43.14 1.76
CA ARG A 29 3.40 -43.74 0.59
C ARG A 29 2.42 -44.38 -0.39
N SER A 30 1.15 -44.54 -0.02
CA SER A 30 0.10 -45.06 -0.89
C SER A 30 -0.39 -43.98 -1.88
N ASP A 31 -0.91 -44.37 -3.05
CA ASP A 31 -1.20 -43.46 -4.17
C ASP A 31 -1.99 -42.20 -3.77
N ILE A 32 -3.14 -42.36 -3.10
CA ILE A 32 -3.98 -41.23 -2.69
C ILE A 32 -3.31 -40.36 -1.61
N PRO A 33 -2.85 -40.91 -0.46
CA PRO A 33 -2.11 -40.15 0.54
C PRO A 33 -0.84 -39.46 0.03
N LEU A 34 -0.15 -40.07 -0.94
CA LEU A 34 1.06 -39.50 -1.55
C LEU A 34 0.73 -38.21 -2.29
N LYS A 35 -0.36 -38.22 -3.06
CA LYS A 35 -0.89 -37.02 -3.74
C LYS A 35 -1.35 -35.96 -2.73
N GLN A 36 -1.90 -36.36 -1.59
CA GLN A 36 -2.26 -35.41 -0.54
C GLN A 36 -1.03 -34.75 0.09
N LEU A 37 0.03 -35.52 0.35
CA LEU A 37 1.28 -35.03 0.94
C LEU A 37 2.03 -34.11 -0.02
N PHE A 38 2.26 -34.54 -1.27
CA PHE A 38 3.07 -33.81 -2.26
C PHE A 38 2.25 -33.00 -3.27
N GLY A 39 0.94 -32.88 -3.10
CA GLY A 39 0.10 -32.07 -3.98
C GLY A 39 0.54 -30.60 -3.94
N GLY A 40 0.93 -30.05 -5.09
CA GLY A 40 1.51 -28.71 -5.23
C GLY A 40 3.02 -28.63 -5.04
N CYS A 41 3.70 -29.74 -4.73
CA CYS A 41 5.15 -29.80 -4.60
C CYS A 41 5.82 -30.27 -5.91
N PRO A 42 7.13 -30.01 -6.10
CA PRO A 42 7.91 -30.57 -7.21
C PRO A 42 7.86 -32.10 -7.25
N ARG A 43 7.82 -32.68 -8.45
CA ARG A 43 7.75 -34.14 -8.64
C ARG A 43 8.99 -34.84 -8.08
N GLU A 44 10.13 -34.14 -8.12
CA GLU A 44 11.42 -34.58 -7.61
C GLU A 44 11.39 -34.91 -6.12
N TYR A 45 10.47 -34.32 -5.34
CA TYR A 45 10.31 -34.67 -3.92
C TYR A 45 9.86 -36.13 -3.74
N ILE A 46 9.06 -36.66 -4.66
CA ILE A 46 8.66 -38.08 -4.65
C ILE A 46 9.88 -38.96 -4.92
N ASP A 47 10.75 -38.55 -5.83
CA ASP A 47 11.98 -39.29 -6.12
C ASP A 47 12.97 -39.24 -4.96
N ILE A 48 13.08 -38.11 -4.26
CA ILE A 48 13.85 -38.00 -3.02
C ILE A 48 13.28 -38.96 -1.97
N MET A 49 11.96 -39.03 -1.80
CA MET A 49 11.34 -39.97 -0.87
C MET A 49 11.70 -41.42 -1.21
N ARG A 50 11.71 -41.79 -2.49
CA ARG A 50 12.13 -43.14 -2.94
C ARG A 50 13.61 -43.42 -2.65
N VAL A 51 14.48 -42.42 -2.81
CA VAL A 51 15.90 -42.56 -2.44
C VAL A 51 16.05 -42.82 -0.94
N ILE A 52 15.29 -42.11 -0.10
CA ILE A 52 15.30 -42.28 1.35
C ILE A 52 14.74 -43.66 1.74
N ASP A 53 13.60 -44.06 1.17
CA ASP A 53 12.94 -45.33 1.48
C ASP A 53 13.75 -46.55 1.01
N GLY A 54 14.64 -46.38 0.02
CA GLY A 54 15.53 -47.44 -0.46
C GLY A 54 16.76 -47.68 0.42
N GLY A 55 17.06 -46.79 1.38
CA GLY A 55 18.20 -46.92 2.29
C GLY A 55 17.92 -47.88 3.45
N ARG A 56 18.95 -48.61 3.88
CA ARG A 56 18.91 -49.41 5.12
C ARG A 56 19.60 -48.68 6.26
N PHE A 57 19.42 -49.17 7.48
CA PHE A 57 19.94 -48.56 8.70
C PHE A 57 21.46 -48.31 8.69
N PHE A 58 22.24 -49.21 8.08
CA PHE A 58 23.70 -49.12 8.01
C PHE A 58 24.22 -48.56 6.68
N ASP A 59 23.33 -48.24 5.73
CA ASP A 59 23.75 -47.70 4.44
C ASP A 59 24.00 -46.20 4.55
N GLU A 60 25.05 -45.72 3.89
CA GLU A 60 25.27 -44.28 3.74
C GLU A 60 24.24 -43.69 2.75
N PRO A 61 23.49 -42.64 3.12
CA PRO A 61 22.55 -42.01 2.20
C PRO A 61 23.26 -41.41 0.99
N ASN A 62 22.69 -41.58 -0.20
CA ASN A 62 23.22 -40.95 -1.41
C ASN A 62 22.87 -39.45 -1.47
N TYR A 63 23.61 -38.65 -0.70
CA TYR A 63 23.40 -37.20 -0.61
C TYR A 63 23.54 -36.49 -1.96
N GLN A 64 24.49 -36.93 -2.80
CA GLN A 64 24.71 -36.37 -4.15
C GLN A 64 23.45 -36.48 -5.02
N ARG A 65 22.76 -37.62 -4.95
CA ARG A 65 21.50 -37.82 -5.66
C ARG A 65 20.42 -36.87 -5.14
N ILE A 66 20.30 -36.72 -3.83
CA ILE A 66 19.31 -35.82 -3.20
C ILE A 66 19.58 -34.36 -3.62
N TYR A 67 20.83 -33.89 -3.59
CA TYR A 67 21.18 -32.55 -4.03
C TYR A 67 20.85 -32.31 -5.51
N THR A 68 21.10 -33.31 -6.36
CA THR A 68 20.78 -33.22 -7.79
C THR A 68 19.26 -33.05 -8.00
N LEU A 69 18.46 -33.85 -7.29
CA LEU A 69 17.00 -33.77 -7.35
C LEU A 69 16.47 -32.42 -6.83
N LEU A 70 17.05 -31.88 -5.75
CA LEU A 70 16.69 -30.56 -5.24
C LEU A 70 17.02 -29.43 -6.23
N ARG A 71 18.19 -29.50 -6.90
CA ARG A 71 18.53 -28.54 -7.96
C ARG A 71 17.61 -28.66 -9.17
N GLN A 72 17.18 -29.87 -9.51
CA GLN A 72 16.18 -30.08 -10.56
C GLN A 72 14.83 -29.48 -10.18
N ALA A 73 14.39 -29.68 -8.93
CA ALA A 73 13.15 -29.08 -8.43
C ALA A 73 13.15 -27.54 -8.55
N LEU A 74 14.27 -26.88 -8.23
CA LEU A 74 14.43 -25.43 -8.41
C LEU A 74 14.26 -25.02 -9.88
N LYS A 75 14.88 -25.77 -10.81
CA LYS A 75 14.77 -25.51 -12.25
C LYS A 75 13.35 -25.72 -12.76
N THR A 76 12.70 -26.83 -12.36
CA THR A 76 11.33 -27.18 -12.76
C THR A 76 10.32 -26.14 -12.29
N MET A 77 10.49 -25.63 -11.06
CA MET A 77 9.63 -24.58 -10.50
C MET A 77 10.05 -23.16 -10.91
N GLN A 78 11.14 -23.02 -11.67
CA GLN A 78 11.73 -21.73 -12.02
C GLN A 78 12.00 -20.85 -10.79
N ALA A 79 12.31 -21.49 -9.65
CA ALA A 79 12.58 -20.82 -8.39
C ALA A 79 14.03 -20.33 -8.36
N GLN A 80 14.23 -19.14 -7.79
CA GLN A 80 15.56 -18.60 -7.53
C GLN A 80 16.03 -19.00 -6.14
N GLU A 81 17.32 -19.30 -6.01
CA GLU A 81 17.93 -19.66 -4.72
C GLU A 81 18.11 -18.43 -3.81
N PHE A 82 18.38 -17.27 -4.42
CA PHE A 82 18.59 -16.00 -3.75
C PHE A 82 17.85 -14.88 -4.51
N PRO A 83 17.49 -13.78 -3.83
CA PRO A 83 17.52 -13.58 -2.38
C PRO A 83 16.42 -14.38 -1.67
N TYR A 84 16.65 -14.70 -0.39
CA TYR A 84 15.67 -15.37 0.46
C TYR A 84 14.49 -14.45 0.80
N ASP A 85 13.38 -15.04 1.24
CA ASP A 85 12.14 -14.29 1.53
C ASP A 85 12.36 -13.17 2.56
N TRP A 86 13.13 -13.43 3.62
CA TRP A 86 13.41 -12.43 4.65
C TRP A 86 14.35 -11.32 4.16
N GLU A 87 15.26 -11.62 3.23
CA GLU A 87 16.17 -10.62 2.64
C GLU A 87 15.38 -9.65 1.75
N ARG A 88 14.40 -10.17 1.00
CA ARG A 88 13.48 -9.34 0.21
C ARG A 88 12.71 -8.36 1.10
N TRP A 89 12.22 -8.82 2.26
CA TRP A 89 11.53 -7.95 3.20
C TRP A 89 12.43 -6.84 3.73
N GLU A 90 13.71 -7.12 3.97
CA GLU A 90 14.67 -6.08 4.38
C GLU A 90 14.92 -5.04 3.28
N GLU A 91 15.08 -5.48 2.04
CA GLU A 91 15.26 -4.57 0.90
C GLU A 91 14.04 -3.67 0.67
N GLU A 92 12.84 -4.24 0.75
CA GLU A 92 11.58 -3.50 0.62
C GLU A 92 11.42 -2.47 1.74
N ARG A 93 11.76 -2.85 2.98
CA ARG A 93 11.75 -1.93 4.12
C ARG A 93 12.72 -0.76 3.92
N LYS A 94 13.96 -1.03 3.51
CA LYS A 94 14.97 0.01 3.24
C LYS A 94 14.51 0.97 2.16
N LYS A 95 13.95 0.46 1.06
CA LYS A 95 13.39 1.29 -0.03
C LYS A 95 12.29 2.21 0.48
N LYS A 96 11.38 1.68 1.30
CA LYS A 96 10.30 2.48 1.89
C LYS A 96 10.82 3.58 2.82
N GLU A 97 11.81 3.27 3.66
CA GLU A 97 12.47 4.26 4.53
C GLU A 97 13.19 5.35 3.72
N GLU A 98 13.83 5.01 2.60
CA GLU A 98 14.45 5.98 1.70
C GLU A 98 13.42 6.86 0.96
N GLU A 99 12.30 6.28 0.53
CA GLU A 99 11.19 7.02 -0.09
C GLU A 99 10.56 8.01 0.89
N ASP A 100 10.35 7.61 2.14
CA ASP A 100 9.78 8.47 3.17
C ASP A 100 10.74 9.63 3.53
N LYS A 101 12.06 9.36 3.61
CA LYS A 101 13.08 10.42 3.79
C LYS A 101 13.11 11.41 2.62
N LYS A 102 13.01 10.94 1.38
CA LYS A 102 12.97 11.81 0.19
C LYS A 102 11.73 12.70 0.18
N LYS A 103 10.56 12.17 0.57
CA LYS A 103 9.32 12.96 0.69
C LYS A 103 9.44 14.04 1.76
N GLU A 104 10.02 13.74 2.92
CA GLU A 104 10.26 14.74 3.96
C GLU A 104 11.21 15.86 3.51
N GLU A 105 12.28 15.54 2.78
CA GLU A 105 13.18 16.54 2.21
C GLU A 105 12.48 17.40 1.15
N GLU A 106 11.65 16.80 0.29
CA GLU A 106 10.89 17.51 -0.74
C GLU A 106 9.84 18.45 -0.12
N ASP A 107 9.15 18.00 0.94
CA ASP A 107 8.18 18.81 1.68
C ASP A 107 8.83 19.96 2.46
N LYS A 108 10.03 19.75 3.03
CA LYS A 108 10.83 20.82 3.64
C LYS A 108 11.24 21.85 2.60
N LYS A 109 11.71 21.42 1.43
CA LYS A 109 12.11 22.30 0.32
C LYS A 109 10.94 23.10 -0.24
N LYS A 110 9.74 22.50 -0.35
CA LYS A 110 8.50 23.19 -0.73
C LYS A 110 8.05 24.22 0.30
N LYS A 111 8.25 23.97 1.60
CA LYS A 111 7.98 24.94 2.66
C LYS A 111 8.95 26.12 2.63
N GLU A 112 10.25 25.89 2.43
CA GLU A 112 11.26 26.95 2.34
C GLU A 112 11.06 27.88 1.13
N VAL A 113 10.69 27.33 -0.03
CA VAL A 113 10.36 28.13 -1.23
C VAL A 113 9.09 28.96 -1.03
N LYS A 114 8.11 28.45 -0.26
CA LYS A 114 6.86 29.16 0.03
C LYS A 114 7.06 30.31 1.02
N THR A 115 7.94 30.14 2.01
CA THR A 115 8.31 31.21 2.95
C THR A 115 9.12 32.32 2.28
N GLY A 116 9.98 32.00 1.30
CA GLY A 116 10.78 33.00 0.59
C GLY A 116 9.97 33.95 -0.33
N PHE A 117 8.79 33.55 -0.79
CA PHE A 117 7.92 34.39 -1.64
C PHE A 117 7.01 35.34 -0.83
N GLU A 118 6.81 35.06 0.47
CA GLU A 118 5.95 35.86 1.37
C GLU A 118 6.69 37.06 1.99
N ASP A 119 8.03 37.04 2.03
CA ASP A 119 8.84 38.14 2.57
C ASP A 119 9.02 39.31 1.58
N ASP A 120 9.09 39.05 0.26
CA ASP A 120 9.20 40.08 -0.79
C ASP A 120 7.96 41.00 -0.89
N ASP A 121 6.76 40.48 -0.63
CA ASP A 121 5.51 41.26 -0.69
C ASP A 121 5.29 42.13 0.58
N LYS A 122 5.96 41.78 1.68
CA LYS A 122 5.90 42.51 2.95
C LYS A 122 6.84 43.70 2.98
N GLU A 123 7.98 43.62 2.28
CA GLU A 123 8.95 44.72 2.17
C GLU A 123 8.41 45.86 1.27
N LYS A 124 7.73 45.53 0.16
CA LYS A 124 7.00 46.51 -0.69
C LYS A 124 5.83 47.21 0.02
N LYS A 125 5.22 46.58 1.02
CA LYS A 125 4.09 47.15 1.76
C LYS A 125 4.55 48.14 2.84
N LYS A 126 5.69 47.89 3.49
CA LYS A 126 6.28 48.83 4.47
C LYS A 126 6.80 50.12 3.83
N GLU A 127 7.33 50.05 2.61
CA GLU A 127 7.82 51.24 1.89
C GLU A 127 6.68 52.19 1.46
N LYS A 128 5.45 51.67 1.28
CA LYS A 128 4.26 52.49 0.96
C LYS A 128 3.66 53.20 2.18
N GLU A 129 3.71 52.61 3.38
CA GLU A 129 3.11 53.19 4.59
C GLU A 129 3.92 54.35 5.18
N MET A 130 5.23 54.44 4.87
CA MET A 130 6.06 55.58 5.29
C MET A 130 5.86 56.86 4.46
N LYS A 131 5.07 56.83 3.38
CA LYS A 131 4.87 57.96 2.45
C LYS A 131 3.56 58.73 2.60
N THR A 132 2.64 58.31 3.46
CA THR A 132 1.28 58.90 3.55
C THR A 132 1.00 59.64 4.87
N GLY A 133 2.04 59.98 5.64
CA GLY A 133 1.91 60.68 6.92
C GLY A 133 2.42 62.11 6.88
N PHE A 134 1.98 62.94 5.93
CA PHE A 134 2.23 64.39 5.98
C PHE A 134 1.19 65.17 5.15
N GLU A 135 0.60 66.21 5.78
CA GLU A 135 -0.33 67.25 5.30
C GLU A 135 -1.80 66.81 5.05
N ASP A 136 -2.79 67.14 5.88
CA ASP A 136 -3.34 68.41 6.43
C ASP A 136 -4.58 68.92 5.65
N ASP A 137 -5.61 69.24 6.44
CA ASP A 137 -6.70 70.22 6.28
C ASP A 137 -7.12 70.71 4.87
N ASP A 138 -8.41 70.59 4.52
CA ASP A 138 -9.35 71.75 4.44
C ASP A 138 -10.76 71.34 3.95
N LYS A 139 -11.73 72.19 4.27
CA LYS A 139 -13.21 72.08 4.27
C LYS A 139 -13.91 71.70 2.95
N GLY A 140 -14.98 70.90 3.11
CA GLY A 140 -16.38 71.34 2.95
C GLY A 140 -16.91 71.95 1.62
N LYS A 141 -17.93 71.24 1.09
CA LYS A 141 -19.16 71.69 0.38
C LYS A 141 -19.21 71.83 -1.15
N ASN A 142 -20.43 71.48 -1.62
CA ASN A 142 -21.16 71.83 -2.86
C ASN A 142 -20.97 70.87 -4.06
N LYS A 143 -21.95 70.10 -4.58
CA LYS A 143 -23.37 70.28 -5.01
C LYS A 143 -23.49 70.40 -6.54
N LYS A 144 -24.32 69.52 -7.12
CA LYS A 144 -24.93 69.55 -8.49
C LYS A 144 -23.92 69.31 -9.63
N GLU A 145 -24.24 68.60 -10.72
CA GLU A 145 -25.49 68.58 -11.48
C GLU A 145 -25.47 67.42 -12.52
N LYS A 146 -26.67 66.91 -12.87
CA LYS A 146 -27.09 66.33 -14.18
C LYS A 146 -26.39 65.04 -14.65
N GLU A 147 -27.08 63.99 -15.10
CA GLU A 147 -28.29 63.95 -15.93
C GLU A 147 -29.28 62.82 -15.56
N MET A 148 -30.52 63.06 -15.98
CA MET A 148 -31.74 62.30 -15.77
C MET A 148 -32.10 61.46 -17.01
N LYS A 149 -32.92 60.42 -16.76
CA LYS A 149 -33.91 59.78 -17.64
C LYS A 149 -33.33 58.85 -18.71
N THR A 150 -33.82 57.61 -18.84
CA THR A 150 -35.20 57.17 -19.18
C THR A 150 -35.52 55.84 -18.48
N GLY A 151 -36.73 55.39 -18.10
CA GLY A 151 -38.15 55.73 -18.22
C GLY A 151 -38.93 54.44 -17.80
N PHE A 152 -39.92 54.51 -16.89
CA PHE A 152 -41.38 54.36 -17.16
C PHE A 152 -41.81 52.86 -17.21
N GLU A 153 -42.80 52.26 -16.51
CA GLU A 153 -44.15 52.57 -15.95
C GLU A 153 -44.42 51.55 -14.78
N GLU A 154 -45.02 51.93 -13.62
CA GLU A 154 -46.47 51.85 -13.25
C GLU A 154 -47.03 50.39 -13.18
N ASP A 155 -47.90 49.94 -12.27
CA ASP A 155 -48.64 50.51 -11.14
C ASP A 155 -49.23 49.35 -10.28
N ASP A 156 -49.59 49.71 -9.05
CA ASP A 156 -50.75 49.31 -8.24
C ASP A 156 -51.14 47.84 -7.87
N SER A 157 -51.49 47.75 -6.58
CA SER A 157 -52.73 47.16 -6.02
C SER A 157 -52.73 45.84 -5.24
N LYS A 158 -52.95 46.03 -3.92
CA LYS A 158 -54.00 45.44 -3.04
C LYS A 158 -54.02 43.92 -2.82
N GLU A 159 -53.77 43.46 -1.60
CA GLU A 159 -54.70 43.43 -0.45
C GLU A 159 -55.78 42.32 -0.52
N LYS A 160 -55.61 41.36 0.42
CA LYS A 160 -56.62 40.56 1.15
C LYS A 160 -57.38 39.39 0.50
N LYS A 161 -57.36 38.33 1.32
CA LYS A 161 -58.46 37.45 1.76
C LYS A 161 -58.59 36.06 1.13
N ASP A 162 -58.39 35.08 2.01
CA ASP A 162 -59.35 34.01 2.33
C ASP A 162 -59.93 33.19 1.18
N LYS A 163 -59.52 31.91 1.09
CA LYS A 163 -60.37 30.75 1.43
C LYS A 163 -59.85 29.44 0.80
N LYS A 164 -59.66 28.46 1.68
CA LYS A 164 -60.39 27.17 1.67
C LYS A 164 -59.99 26.13 0.59
N ALA A 165 -59.29 25.12 1.13
CA ALA A 165 -59.59 23.69 1.04
C ALA A 165 -59.49 22.92 -0.30
N LYS A 166 -58.88 21.75 -0.14
CA LYS A 166 -59.14 20.48 -0.84
C LYS A 166 -58.95 20.48 -2.37
N LYS A 167 -57.86 19.83 -2.79
CA LYS A 167 -57.97 18.54 -3.46
C LYS A 167 -56.76 17.68 -3.15
#